data_AF-A0A847I292-F1
#
_entry.id   AF-A0A847I292-F1
#
_cell.length_a   1.000
_cell.length_b   1.000
_cell.length_c   1.000
_cell.angle_alpha   90.00
_cell.angle_beta   90.00
_cell.angle_gamma   90.00
#
_symmetry.space_group_name_H-M   'P 1'
#
loop_
_entity.id
_entity.type
_entity.pdbx_description
1 polymer ?
#
loop_
_entity_poly.entity_id
_entity_poly.type
_entity_poly.pdbx_seq_one_letter_code
_entity_poly.pdbx_strand_id
1 'polypeptide(L)'
;PPLGGAVSRAVLAGGPYPVTLLSAVLHRIGADGRLNYARAAILKAFLVRAARLSGQKEDVSMTLDTTNPSIAYRLGRLFAVLEKVQEEAYDNSLNTTIKDRFFSSASANPVAVFPRLLRLHAHHLDKLSHPGRKTNIEKLVQEICSHLPADAGFPAHLPLADQGRFFIGYYHQRQDLFTKKTTPENGGQEEIA
;
A
#
# COMPACT_ATOMS: atom_id res chain seq x y z
N PRO A 1 19.92 -19.64 -11.41
CA PRO A 1 19.15 -20.83 -10.98
C PRO A 1 17.67 -20.75 -11.41
N PRO A 2 17.02 -21.84 -11.83
CA PRO A 2 15.59 -21.81 -12.15
C PRO A 2 14.80 -21.55 -10.87
N LEU A 3 14.12 -20.40 -10.83
CA LEU A 3 13.37 -19.90 -9.67
C LEU A 3 12.43 -20.96 -9.08
N GLY A 4 11.79 -21.76 -9.93
CA GLY A 4 10.88 -22.83 -9.52
C GLY A 4 11.49 -23.82 -8.54
N GLY A 5 12.65 -24.40 -8.84
CA GLY A 5 13.28 -25.40 -7.98
C GLY A 5 13.70 -24.85 -6.61
N ALA A 6 14.15 -23.60 -6.57
CA ALA A 6 14.53 -22.95 -5.32
C ALA A 6 13.29 -22.65 -4.44
N VAL A 7 12.17 -22.25 -5.05
CA VAL A 7 10.91 -22.05 -4.35
C VAL A 7 10.33 -23.37 -3.84
N SER A 8 10.28 -24.41 -4.67
CA SER A 8 9.80 -25.74 -4.26
C SER A 8 10.57 -26.29 -3.07
N ARG A 9 11.90 -26.14 -3.07
CA ARG A 9 12.74 -26.53 -1.93
C ARG A 9 12.41 -25.75 -0.67
N ALA A 10 12.24 -24.42 -0.76
CA ALA A 10 11.89 -23.59 0.39
C ALA A 10 10.51 -23.96 0.97
N VAL A 11 9.54 -24.30 0.11
CA VAL A 11 8.21 -24.78 0.52
C VAL A 11 8.33 -26.10 1.28
N LEU A 12 9.02 -27.09 0.71
CA LEU A 12 9.11 -28.44 1.28
C LEU A 12 9.99 -28.51 2.54
N ALA A 13 11.15 -27.84 2.52
CA ALA A 13 12.11 -27.86 3.63
C ALA A 13 11.79 -26.82 4.73
N GLY A 14 10.78 -25.97 4.52
CA GLY A 14 10.41 -24.94 5.48
C GLY A 14 11.37 -23.74 5.56
N GLY A 15 12.46 -23.74 4.77
CA GLY A 15 13.52 -22.72 4.77
C GLY A 15 13.12 -21.36 4.17
N PRO A 16 14.07 -20.42 4.07
CA PRO A 16 13.81 -19.08 3.56
C PRO A 16 13.47 -19.11 2.06
N TYR A 17 12.53 -18.26 1.65
CA TYR A 17 12.26 -18.06 0.23
C TYR A 17 13.44 -17.37 -0.47
N PRO A 18 13.69 -17.66 -1.75
CA PRO A 18 14.77 -17.03 -2.49
C PRO A 18 14.55 -15.53 -2.65
N VAL A 19 15.57 -14.70 -2.41
CA VAL A 19 15.52 -13.24 -2.65
C VAL A 19 15.22 -12.90 -4.11
N THR A 20 15.59 -13.80 -5.04
CA THR A 20 15.25 -13.72 -6.46
C THR A 20 13.75 -13.77 -6.71
N LEU A 21 12.96 -14.44 -5.85
CA LEU A 21 11.50 -14.45 -5.94
C LEU A 21 10.94 -13.04 -5.67
N LEU A 22 11.38 -12.43 -4.57
CA LEU A 22 10.98 -11.07 -4.18
C LEU A 22 11.35 -10.08 -5.29
N SER A 23 12.60 -10.10 -5.73
CA SER A 23 13.10 -9.21 -6.79
C SER A 23 12.32 -9.38 -8.10
N ALA A 24 12.02 -10.61 -8.50
CA ALA A 24 11.25 -10.90 -9.71
C ALA A 24 9.81 -10.36 -9.62
N VAL A 25 9.15 -10.55 -8.48
CA VAL A 25 7.78 -10.04 -8.29
C VAL A 25 7.76 -8.51 -8.29
N LEU A 26 8.69 -7.85 -7.59
CA LEU A 26 8.79 -6.39 -7.56
C LEU A 26 9.08 -5.82 -8.95
N HIS A 27 10.01 -6.43 -9.70
CA HIS A 27 10.29 -6.02 -11.07
C HIS A 27 9.07 -6.18 -11.97
N ARG A 28 8.30 -7.26 -11.84
CA ARG A 28 7.05 -7.46 -12.59
C ARG A 28 6.00 -6.41 -12.23
N ILE A 29 5.83 -6.08 -10.95
CA ILE A 29 4.94 -5.01 -10.50
C ILE A 29 5.36 -3.66 -11.07
N GLY A 30 6.67 -3.36 -11.09
CA GLY A 30 7.18 -2.13 -11.68
C GLY A 30 6.98 -2.05 -13.20
N ALA A 31 7.11 -3.19 -13.90
CA ALA A 31 6.99 -3.25 -15.36
C ALA A 31 5.55 -3.16 -15.87
N ASP A 32 4.58 -3.76 -15.18
CA ASP A 32 3.18 -3.81 -15.62
C ASP A 32 2.20 -3.04 -14.73
N GLY A 33 2.66 -2.48 -13.60
CA GLY A 33 1.85 -1.72 -12.65
C GLY A 33 0.83 -2.57 -11.88
N ARG A 34 0.79 -3.89 -12.08
CA ARG A 34 -0.30 -4.73 -11.52
C ARG A 34 0.11 -5.35 -10.20
N LEU A 35 -0.68 -5.07 -9.17
CA LEU A 35 -0.62 -5.76 -7.89
C LEU A 35 -1.94 -6.48 -7.63
N ASN A 36 -1.98 -7.77 -7.98
CA ASN A 36 -3.11 -8.64 -7.73
C ASN A 36 -2.93 -9.43 -6.44
N TYR A 37 -3.98 -10.13 -6.01
CA TYR A 37 -3.97 -10.97 -4.81
C TYR A 37 -2.79 -11.95 -4.78
N ALA A 38 -2.50 -12.64 -5.88
CA ALA A 38 -1.40 -13.61 -5.94
C ALA A 38 -0.04 -12.97 -5.69
N ARG A 39 0.24 -11.81 -6.30
CA ARG A 39 1.50 -11.08 -6.11
C ARG A 39 1.61 -10.54 -4.69
N ALA A 40 0.54 -9.96 -4.15
CA ALA A 40 0.48 -9.50 -2.76
C ALA A 40 0.71 -10.66 -1.78
N ALA A 41 0.11 -11.82 -2.03
CA ALA A 41 0.28 -13.03 -1.23
C ALA A 41 1.71 -13.55 -1.27
N ILE A 42 2.39 -13.51 -2.42
CA ILE A 42 3.81 -13.90 -2.53
C ILE A 42 4.70 -12.94 -1.73
N LEU A 43 4.49 -11.62 -1.87
CA LEU A 43 5.24 -10.63 -1.09
C LEU A 43 5.06 -10.84 0.40
N LYS A 44 3.80 -11.06 0.83
CA LYS A 44 3.49 -11.38 2.22
C LYS A 44 4.17 -12.67 2.66
N ALA A 45 4.04 -13.76 1.91
CA ALA A 45 4.66 -15.05 2.24
C ALA A 45 6.17 -14.93 2.43
N PHE A 46 6.85 -14.12 1.59
CA PHE A 46 8.26 -13.82 1.75
C PHE A 46 8.57 -13.14 3.09
N LEU A 47 7.86 -12.06 3.42
CA LEU A 47 8.09 -11.29 4.65
C LEU A 47 7.76 -12.09 5.91
N VAL A 48 6.64 -12.82 5.89
CA VAL A 48 6.20 -13.65 7.02
C VAL A 48 7.18 -14.80 7.26
N ARG A 49 7.65 -15.46 6.19
CA ARG A 49 8.66 -16.53 6.30
C ARG A 49 9.97 -15.99 6.86
N ALA A 50 10.41 -14.82 6.40
CA ALA A 50 11.64 -14.19 6.87
C ALA A 50 11.55 -13.84 8.36
N ALA A 51 10.46 -13.18 8.80
CA ALA A 51 10.24 -12.84 10.21
C ALA A 51 10.20 -14.08 11.12
N ARG A 52 9.49 -15.13 10.68
CA ARG A 52 9.40 -16.39 11.44
C ARG A 52 10.78 -17.05 11.63
N LEU A 53 11.64 -17.01 10.61
CA LEU A 53 12.97 -17.61 10.69
C LEU A 53 13.97 -16.75 11.46
N SER A 54 13.77 -15.44 11.54
CA SER A 54 14.60 -14.53 12.34
C SER A 54 14.14 -14.42 13.81
N GLY A 55 13.05 -15.08 14.19
CA GLY A 55 12.47 -14.97 15.52
C GLY A 55 11.80 -13.62 15.81
N GLN A 56 11.55 -12.82 14.76
CA GLN A 56 10.87 -11.53 14.88
C GLN A 56 9.35 -11.71 14.81
N LYS A 57 8.61 -10.85 15.53
CA LYS A 57 7.15 -10.83 15.47
C LYS A 57 6.69 -10.41 14.07
N GLU A 58 5.62 -11.03 13.60
CA GLU A 58 5.08 -10.78 12.27
C GLU A 58 4.49 -9.36 12.17
N ASP A 59 5.08 -8.52 11.32
CA ASP A 59 4.67 -7.12 11.14
C ASP A 59 3.59 -6.92 10.05
N VAL A 60 3.05 -7.98 9.44
CA VAL A 60 2.15 -7.85 8.29
C VAL A 60 0.80 -8.55 8.54
N SER A 61 -0.19 -7.77 8.96
CA SER A 61 -1.59 -8.18 9.15
C SER A 61 -2.25 -8.72 7.86
N MET A 62 -3.38 -9.43 8.00
CA MET A 62 -4.16 -9.93 6.85
C MET A 62 -4.98 -8.84 6.17
N THR A 63 -5.32 -7.78 6.89
CA THR A 63 -6.14 -6.65 6.44
C THR A 63 -5.39 -5.35 6.67
N LEU A 64 -5.99 -4.22 6.28
CA LEU A 64 -5.47 -2.90 6.60
C LEU A 64 -5.25 -2.77 8.12
N ASP A 65 -3.99 -2.54 8.50
CA ASP A 65 -3.57 -2.16 9.84
C ASP A 65 -3.08 -0.71 9.82
N THR A 66 -3.85 0.20 10.42
CA THR A 66 -3.51 1.62 10.45
C THR A 66 -2.39 1.95 11.44
N THR A 67 -2.15 1.06 12.41
CA THR A 67 -1.20 1.26 13.50
C THR A 67 0.21 0.76 13.17
N ASN A 68 0.38 0.09 12.03
CA ASN A 68 1.63 -0.50 11.60
C ASN A 68 2.81 0.50 11.67
N PRO A 69 3.91 0.19 12.38
CA PRO A 69 5.03 1.12 12.56
C PRO A 69 5.91 1.27 11.32
N SER A 70 5.79 0.39 10.32
CA SER A 70 6.65 0.43 9.14
C SER A 70 6.40 1.68 8.29
N ILE A 71 7.43 2.50 8.13
CA ILE A 71 7.42 3.67 7.24
C ILE A 71 7.04 3.24 5.82
N ALA A 72 7.62 2.15 5.32
CA ALA A 72 7.34 1.67 3.97
C ALA A 72 5.88 1.27 3.77
N TYR A 73 5.28 0.58 4.75
CA TYR A 73 3.86 0.23 4.71
C TYR A 73 2.97 1.48 4.70
N ARG A 74 3.28 2.49 5.55
CA ARG A 74 2.59 3.79 5.58
C ARG A 74 2.69 4.54 4.25
N LEU A 75 3.88 4.57 3.63
CA LEU A 75 4.07 5.17 2.31
C LEU A 75 3.26 4.46 1.23
N GLY A 76 3.14 3.13 1.32
CA GLY A 76 2.24 2.35 0.45
C GLY A 76 0.78 2.77 0.60
N ARG A 77 0.31 2.90 1.85
CA ARG A 77 -1.04 3.40 2.16
C ARG A 77 -1.24 4.81 1.59
N LEU A 78 -0.30 5.71 1.84
CA LEU A 78 -0.36 7.08 1.34
C LEU A 78 -0.49 7.10 -0.19
N PHE A 79 0.36 6.34 -0.89
CA PHE A 79 0.31 6.26 -2.36
C PHE A 79 -1.07 5.82 -2.87
N ALA A 80 -1.70 4.82 -2.23
CA ALA A 80 -3.04 4.36 -2.60
C ALA A 80 -4.10 5.46 -2.45
N VAL A 81 -4.01 6.27 -1.39
CA VAL A 81 -4.91 7.41 -1.18
C VAL A 81 -4.69 8.48 -2.24
N LEU A 82 -3.43 8.83 -2.54
CA LEU A 82 -3.13 9.85 -3.56
C LEU A 82 -3.60 9.43 -4.96
N GLU A 83 -3.47 8.15 -5.30
CA GLU A 83 -3.99 7.60 -6.56
C GLU A 83 -5.52 7.68 -6.59
N LYS A 84 -6.19 7.32 -5.49
CA LYS A 84 -7.65 7.36 -5.43
C LYS A 84 -8.19 8.78 -5.59
N VAL A 85 -7.53 9.77 -5.01
CA VAL A 85 -7.90 11.19 -5.18
C VAL A 85 -7.75 11.63 -6.62
N GLN A 86 -6.67 11.22 -7.29
CA GLN A 86 -6.50 11.49 -8.72
C GLN A 86 -7.65 10.88 -9.53
N GLU A 87 -7.99 9.62 -9.29
CA GLU A 87 -9.09 8.97 -10.01
C GLU A 87 -10.42 9.68 -9.82
N GLU A 88 -10.77 10.05 -8.59
CA GLU A 88 -12.01 10.77 -8.28
C GLU A 88 -12.02 12.19 -8.87
N ALA A 89 -10.89 12.90 -8.89
CA ALA A 89 -10.78 14.25 -9.45
C ALA A 89 -10.99 14.32 -10.97
N TYR A 90 -10.89 13.19 -11.67
CA TYR A 90 -11.07 13.12 -13.12
C TYR A 90 -12.15 12.11 -13.52
N ASP A 91 -13.05 11.74 -12.59
CA ASP A 91 -14.16 10.79 -12.84
C ASP A 91 -13.71 9.47 -13.49
N ASN A 92 -12.50 9.00 -13.14
CA ASN A 92 -11.81 7.85 -13.74
C ASN A 92 -11.51 7.98 -15.26
N SER A 93 -11.68 9.17 -15.84
CA SER A 93 -11.35 9.49 -17.23
C SER A 93 -9.88 9.94 -17.34
N LEU A 94 -8.97 9.01 -17.05
CA LEU A 94 -7.52 9.24 -17.06
C LEU A 94 -6.83 8.35 -18.07
N ASN A 95 -6.01 8.95 -18.94
CA ASN A 95 -5.13 8.20 -19.84
C ASN A 95 -3.90 7.62 -19.11
N THR A 96 -3.54 8.20 -17.96
CA THR A 96 -2.37 7.78 -17.17
C THR A 96 -2.54 8.25 -15.73
N THR A 97 -2.12 7.41 -14.80
CA THR A 97 -2.21 7.65 -13.36
C THR A 97 -0.82 7.89 -12.77
N ILE A 98 -0.77 8.39 -11.53
CA ILE A 98 0.49 8.45 -10.77
C ILE A 98 1.07 7.05 -10.56
N LYS A 99 0.23 6.01 -10.53
CA LYS A 99 0.67 4.62 -10.45
C LYS A 99 1.45 4.21 -11.69
N ASP A 100 0.94 4.50 -12.89
CA ASP A 100 1.62 4.14 -14.13
C ASP A 100 3.03 4.76 -14.24
N ARG A 101 3.21 5.95 -13.66
CA ARG A 101 4.46 6.70 -13.76
C ARG A 101 5.41 6.51 -12.59
N PHE A 102 4.87 6.35 -11.38
CA PHE A 102 5.66 6.48 -10.16
C PHE A 102 5.63 5.26 -9.25
N PHE A 103 4.86 4.21 -9.53
CA PHE A 103 4.67 3.13 -8.56
C PHE A 103 5.98 2.42 -8.16
N SER A 104 6.82 2.09 -9.15
CA SER A 104 8.13 1.49 -8.89
C SER A 104 9.14 2.49 -8.28
N SER A 105 9.12 3.75 -8.72
CA SER A 105 10.06 4.75 -8.20
C SER A 105 9.69 5.20 -6.78
N ALA A 106 8.39 5.22 -6.45
CA ALA A 106 7.88 5.57 -5.14
C ALA A 106 8.26 4.51 -4.10
N SER A 107 8.23 3.22 -4.49
CA SER A 107 8.68 2.14 -3.61
C SER A 107 10.19 2.15 -3.45
N ALA A 108 10.98 2.48 -4.48
CA ALA A 108 12.44 2.47 -4.40
C ALA A 108 13.03 3.72 -3.74
N ASN A 109 12.57 4.91 -4.14
CA ASN A 109 13.14 6.22 -3.79
C ASN A 109 12.05 7.23 -3.34
N PRO A 110 11.45 7.05 -2.15
CA PRO A 110 10.31 7.87 -1.71
C PRO A 110 10.56 9.39 -1.73
N VAL A 111 11.72 9.83 -1.27
CA VAL A 111 12.05 11.27 -1.15
C VAL A 111 11.94 12.03 -2.48
N ALA A 112 12.25 11.39 -3.61
CA ALA A 112 12.22 12.02 -4.93
C ALA A 112 10.80 12.13 -5.49
N VAL A 113 9.86 11.31 -4.98
CA VAL A 113 8.55 11.11 -5.59
C VAL A 113 7.44 11.74 -4.76
N PHE A 114 7.39 11.46 -3.45
CA PHE A 114 6.29 11.88 -2.59
C PHE A 114 6.07 13.38 -2.51
N PRO A 115 7.11 14.24 -2.44
CA PRO A 115 6.89 15.70 -2.47
C PRO A 115 6.15 16.17 -3.71
N ARG A 116 6.44 15.56 -4.88
CA ARG A 116 5.72 15.86 -6.12
C ARG A 116 4.27 15.38 -6.06
N LEU A 117 4.04 14.16 -5.55
CA LEU A 117 2.69 13.60 -5.45
C LEU A 117 1.81 14.41 -4.49
N LEU A 118 2.36 14.90 -3.38
CA LEU A 118 1.62 15.73 -2.42
C LEU A 118 1.20 17.09 -3.01
N ARG A 119 2.04 17.71 -3.86
CA ARG A 119 1.62 18.92 -4.59
C ARG A 119 0.50 18.65 -5.59
N LEU A 120 0.60 17.55 -6.35
CA LEU A 120 -0.46 17.15 -7.28
C LEU A 120 -1.77 16.83 -6.55
N HIS A 121 -1.67 16.22 -5.38
CA HIS A 121 -2.81 15.90 -4.53
C HIS A 121 -3.63 17.12 -4.16
N ALA A 122 -3.00 18.25 -3.79
CA ALA A 122 -3.71 19.49 -3.50
C ALA A 122 -4.59 19.93 -4.67
N HIS A 123 -4.05 19.94 -5.89
CA HIS A 123 -4.81 20.28 -7.09
C HIS A 123 -5.95 19.29 -7.39
N HIS A 124 -5.72 18.00 -7.18
CA HIS A 124 -6.78 16.99 -7.36
C HIS A 124 -7.89 17.15 -6.32
N LEU A 125 -7.54 17.48 -5.08
CA LEU A 125 -8.49 17.70 -4.00
C LEU A 125 -9.39 18.92 -4.29
N ASP A 126 -8.82 20.01 -4.81
CA ASP A 126 -9.58 21.20 -5.21
C ASP A 126 -10.64 20.89 -6.26
N LYS A 127 -10.32 19.98 -7.18
CA LYS A 127 -11.20 19.57 -8.27
C LYS A 127 -12.36 18.66 -7.85
N LEU A 128 -12.32 18.05 -6.66
CA LEU A 128 -13.44 17.25 -6.16
C LEU A 128 -14.67 18.13 -5.93
N SER A 129 -15.85 17.66 -6.32
CA SER A 129 -17.10 18.42 -6.16
C SER A 129 -17.72 18.29 -4.76
N HIS A 130 -17.39 17.24 -4.01
CA HIS A 130 -18.03 16.91 -2.73
C HIS A 130 -17.18 17.33 -1.52
N PRO A 131 -17.59 18.36 -0.75
CA PRO A 131 -16.80 18.86 0.39
C PRO A 131 -16.52 17.80 1.46
N GLY A 132 -17.52 16.99 1.83
CA GLY A 132 -17.35 15.93 2.82
C GLY A 132 -16.32 14.86 2.38
N ARG A 133 -16.24 14.58 1.08
CA ARG A 133 -15.23 13.66 0.54
C ARG A 133 -13.83 14.25 0.61
N LYS A 134 -13.68 15.55 0.32
CA LYS A 134 -12.39 16.27 0.49
C LYS A 134 -11.87 16.14 1.91
N THR A 135 -12.70 16.51 2.89
CA THR A 135 -12.33 16.47 4.31
C THR A 135 -11.97 15.05 4.78
N ASN A 136 -12.69 14.02 4.31
CA ASN A 136 -12.37 12.64 4.67
C ASN A 136 -11.01 12.19 4.12
N ILE A 137 -10.68 12.60 2.90
CA ILE A 137 -9.38 12.29 2.29
C ILE A 137 -8.26 13.04 3.01
N GLU A 138 -8.43 14.34 3.28
CA GLU A 138 -7.44 15.13 4.03
C GLU A 138 -7.16 14.51 5.40
N LYS A 139 -8.21 14.12 6.13
CA LYS A 139 -8.07 13.42 7.42
C LYS A 139 -7.29 12.12 7.29
N LEU A 140 -7.52 11.34 6.22
CA LEU A 140 -6.80 10.10 5.99
C LEU A 140 -5.32 10.34 5.64
N VAL A 141 -5.02 11.33 4.80
CA VAL A 141 -3.64 11.74 4.49
C VAL A 141 -2.94 12.24 5.76
N GLN A 142 -3.63 13.06 6.56
CA GLN A 142 -3.10 13.58 7.82
C GLN A 142 -2.83 12.46 8.83
N GLU A 143 -3.74 11.48 8.98
CA GLU A 143 -3.53 10.30 9.83
C GLU A 143 -2.25 9.57 9.43
N ILE A 144 -2.11 9.20 8.17
CA ILE A 144 -0.93 8.47 7.69
C ILE A 144 0.36 9.29 7.90
N CYS A 145 0.33 10.59 7.59
CA CYS A 145 1.49 11.48 7.72
C CYS A 145 1.85 11.78 9.18
N SER A 146 0.87 11.86 10.09
CA SER A 146 1.10 12.12 11.53
C SER A 146 1.93 11.04 12.21
N HIS A 147 1.94 9.85 11.62
CA HIS A 147 2.74 8.74 12.08
C HIS A 147 4.13 8.68 11.41
N LEU A 148 4.44 9.52 10.42
CA LEU A 148 5.78 9.57 9.85
C LEU A 148 6.74 10.32 10.80
N PRO A 149 8.01 9.87 10.94
CA PRO A 149 8.99 10.53 11.78
C PRO A 149 9.24 11.97 11.29
N ALA A 150 9.04 12.95 12.17
CA ALA A 150 9.15 14.37 11.86
C ALA A 150 10.60 14.82 11.57
N ASP A 151 11.56 14.09 12.12
CA ASP A 151 13.00 14.32 12.09
C ASP A 151 13.68 13.74 10.84
N ALA A 152 13.16 12.65 10.27
CA ALA A 152 13.76 11.97 9.13
C ALA A 152 13.10 12.30 7.77
N GLY A 153 11.88 12.83 7.77
CA GLY A 153 11.13 13.09 6.55
C GLY A 153 10.90 11.83 5.70
N PHE A 154 10.87 11.96 4.37
CA PHE A 154 10.78 10.82 3.47
C PHE A 154 12.14 10.13 3.32
N PRO A 155 12.22 8.79 3.45
CA PRO A 155 13.49 8.07 3.30
C PRO A 155 14.01 8.18 1.86
N ALA A 156 15.34 8.28 1.73
CA ALA A 156 16.00 8.36 0.44
C ALA A 156 15.80 7.09 -0.40
N HIS A 157 15.93 5.94 0.25
CA HIS A 157 15.81 4.62 -0.37
C HIS A 157 15.09 3.65 0.57
N LEU A 158 14.27 2.75 0.02
CA LEU A 158 13.72 1.62 0.77
C LEU A 158 14.46 0.31 0.42
N PRO A 159 14.92 -0.46 1.42
CA PRO A 159 15.42 -1.80 1.22
C PRO A 159 14.40 -2.71 0.53
N LEU A 160 14.86 -3.76 -0.15
CA LEU A 160 13.99 -4.63 -0.96
C LEU A 160 12.79 -5.21 -0.17
N ALA A 161 13.00 -5.62 1.09
CA ALA A 161 11.92 -6.11 1.95
C ALA A 161 10.89 -5.01 2.25
N ASP A 162 11.35 -3.77 2.43
CA ASP A 162 10.49 -2.62 2.68
C ASP A 162 9.74 -2.19 1.42
N GLN A 163 10.33 -2.34 0.23
CA GLN A 163 9.57 -2.21 -1.02
C GLN A 163 8.41 -3.21 -1.06
N GLY A 164 8.63 -4.45 -0.59
CA GLY A 164 7.54 -5.43 -0.40
C GLY A 164 6.46 -4.92 0.56
N ARG A 165 6.84 -4.36 1.71
CA ARG A 165 5.90 -3.77 2.68
C ARG A 165 5.11 -2.60 2.09
N PHE A 166 5.75 -1.77 1.29
CA PHE A 166 5.09 -0.69 0.55
C PHE A 166 3.97 -1.23 -0.34
N PHE A 167 4.24 -2.24 -1.15
CA PHE A 167 3.20 -2.80 -2.03
C PHE A 167 2.06 -3.44 -1.24
N ILE A 168 2.34 -4.11 -0.13
CA ILE A 168 1.29 -4.68 0.72
C ILE A 168 0.42 -3.57 1.36
N GLY A 169 1.03 -2.52 1.89
CA GLY A 169 0.30 -1.36 2.44
C GLY A 169 -0.56 -0.67 1.40
N TYR A 170 -0.04 -0.53 0.18
CA TYR A 170 -0.82 -0.06 -0.97
C TYR A 170 -2.02 -0.98 -1.25
N TYR A 171 -1.81 -2.30 -1.32
CA TYR A 171 -2.87 -3.26 -1.60
C TYR A 171 -3.98 -3.21 -0.56
N HIS A 172 -3.64 -3.23 0.72
CA HIS A 172 -4.61 -3.17 1.82
C HIS A 172 -5.41 -1.86 1.80
N GLN A 173 -4.74 -0.72 1.65
CA GLN A 173 -5.42 0.57 1.62
C GLN A 173 -6.31 0.71 0.38
N ARG A 174 -5.85 0.21 -0.77
CA ARG A 174 -6.64 0.21 -2.01
C ARG A 174 -7.92 -0.62 -1.84
N GLN A 175 -7.81 -1.82 -1.27
CA GLN A 175 -8.96 -2.68 -1.01
C GLN A 175 -9.98 -2.03 -0.06
N ASP A 176 -9.51 -1.39 1.01
CA ASP A 176 -10.37 -0.65 1.96
C ASP A 176 -11.11 0.51 1.28
N LEU A 177 -10.46 1.24 0.37
CA LEU A 177 -11.08 2.36 -0.38
C LEU A 177 -12.18 1.92 -1.35
N PHE A 178 -12.18 0.65 -1.80
CA PHE A 178 -13.20 0.11 -2.72
C PHE A 178 -14.30 -0.69 -2.01
N THR A 179 -14.04 -1.20 -0.82
CA THR A 179 -15.03 -1.95 -0.05
C THR A 179 -16.05 -0.95 0.50
N LYS A 180 -17.29 -0.96 -0.02
CA LYS A 180 -18.38 -0.14 0.55
C LYS A 180 -18.53 -0.51 2.02
N LYS A 181 -18.34 0.46 2.92
CA LYS A 181 -18.71 0.30 4.32
C LYS A 181 -20.23 0.22 4.39
N THR A 182 -20.77 -0.99 4.54
CA THR A 182 -22.16 -1.16 4.96
C THR A 182 -22.25 -0.66 6.39
N THR A 183 -22.77 0.55 6.57
CA THR A 183 -23.21 1.03 7.88
C THR A 183 -24.33 0.08 8.35
N PRO A 184 -24.23 -0.56 9.52
CA PRO A 184 -25.37 -1.24 10.10
C PRO A 184 -26.44 -0.18 10.37
N GLU A 185 -27.60 -0.29 9.73
CA GLU A 185 -28.77 0.50 10.11
C GLU A 185 -29.13 0.16 11.56
N ASN A 186 -29.07 1.15 12.45
CA ASN A 186 -29.58 1.02 13.80
C ASN A 186 -31.08 0.73 13.71
N GLY A 187 -31.47 -0.49 14.10
CA GLY A 187 -32.86 -0.90 14.18
C GLY A 187 -33.66 0.06 15.04
N GLY A 188 -34.74 0.59 14.46
CA GLY A 188 -35.74 1.36 15.19
C GLY A 188 -36.26 0.54 16.36
N GLN A 189 -36.12 1.07 17.57
CA GLN A 189 -36.89 0.60 18.70
C GLN A 189 -38.33 1.06 18.47
N GLU A 190 -39.20 0.14 18.07
CA GLU A 190 -40.64 0.33 18.16
C GLU A 190 -41.00 0.42 19.64
N GLU A 191 -41.38 1.64 20.03
CA GLU A 191 -41.94 2.00 21.32
C GLU A 191 -43.34 1.35 21.40
N ILE A 192 -43.48 0.36 22.27
CA ILE A 192 -44.74 -0.32 22.55
C ILE A 192 -45.53 0.58 23.51
N ALA A 193 -46.62 1.16 23.02
CA ALA A 193 -47.65 1.82 23.82
C ALA A 193 -48.87 0.91 23.96
#